data_AF-A0A8S3I4R7-F1
#
_entry.id   AF-A0A8S3I4R7-F1
#
_cell.length_a   1.000
_cell.length_b   1.000
_cell.length_c   1.000
_cell.angle_alpha   90.00
_cell.angle_beta   90.00
_cell.angle_gamma   90.00
#
_symmetry.space_group_name_H-M   'P 1'
#
loop_
_entity.id
_entity.type
_entity.pdbx_description
1 polymer ?
#
loop_
_entity_poly.entity_id
_entity_poly.type
_entity_poly.pdbx_seq_one_letter_code
_entity_poly.pdbx_strand_id
1 'polypeptide(L)'
;DTIWSLAYFYRLKLTSNQSNTEVFKNIIDNIDFIGATGRVRYLDGGRIGEVLVEQFVACRMMNNETCTIPCYEEEEDCHLTVVKIFRAKYSESKDDPPILYTLSPIMWHGNGPPRDRTNQTVQFEHIYLSVFISISVCSGIGLFMSCAFLAFNIHFRSHR
;
A
#
# COMPACT_ATOMS: atom_id res chain seq x y z
N ASP A 1 12.73 7.00 -34.03
CA ASP A 1 12.06 5.68 -33.92
C ASP A 1 10.77 5.58 -34.71
N THR A 2 9.87 6.57 -34.65
CA THR A 2 8.58 6.53 -35.37
C THR A 2 8.71 6.44 -36.90
N ILE A 3 9.57 7.27 -37.52
CA ILE A 3 9.84 7.22 -38.96
C ILE A 3 10.44 5.86 -39.37
N TRP A 4 11.36 5.33 -38.56
CA TRP A 4 11.97 4.02 -38.79
C TRP A 4 10.95 2.88 -38.66
N SER A 5 10.02 2.97 -37.71
CA SER A 5 8.92 2.01 -37.56
C SER A 5 8.02 2.02 -38.78
N LEU A 6 7.71 3.20 -39.32
CA LEU A 6 6.93 3.37 -40.55
C LEU A 6 7.68 2.80 -41.77
N ALA A 7 8.97 3.06 -41.89
CA ALA A 7 9.79 2.51 -42.97
C ALA A 7 9.85 0.97 -42.91
N TYR A 8 9.99 0.41 -41.70
CA TYR A 8 9.98 -1.04 -41.47
C TYR A 8 8.62 -1.65 -41.81
N PHE A 9 7.53 -0.98 -41.42
CA PHE A 9 6.17 -1.35 -41.78
C PHE A 9 5.99 -1.41 -43.31
N TYR A 10 6.37 -0.35 -44.03
CA TYR A 10 6.24 -0.33 -45.50
C TYR A 10 7.09 -1.40 -46.17
N ARG A 11 8.30 -1.65 -45.66
CA ARG A 11 9.15 -2.73 -46.13
C ARG A 11 8.46 -4.09 -45.99
N LEU A 12 7.90 -4.39 -44.82
CA LEU A 12 7.17 -5.64 -44.57
C LEU A 12 5.89 -5.73 -45.42
N LYS A 13 5.19 -4.62 -45.61
CA LYS A 13 3.96 -4.58 -46.42
C LYS A 13 4.24 -4.86 -47.89
N LEU A 14 5.31 -4.28 -48.45
CA LEU A 14 5.75 -4.51 -49.84
C LEU A 14 6.14 -5.97 -50.09
N THR A 15 6.59 -6.69 -49.07
CA THR A 15 6.88 -8.13 -49.17
C THR A 15 5.65 -9.02 -48.97
N SER A 16 4.51 -8.47 -48.54
CA SER A 16 3.28 -9.24 -48.28
C SER A 16 2.26 -9.08 -49.43
N ASN A 17 1.70 -10.19 -49.91
CA ASN A 17 0.71 -10.21 -51.01
C ASN A 17 -0.77 -10.27 -50.54
N GLN A 18 -1.07 -9.89 -49.29
CA GLN A 18 -2.41 -10.04 -48.69
C GLN A 18 -3.19 -8.72 -48.49
N SER A 19 -4.52 -8.85 -48.33
CA SER A 19 -5.52 -7.76 -48.18
C SER A 19 -5.28 -6.84 -46.96
N ASN A 20 -5.87 -5.66 -46.95
CA ASN A 20 -5.29 -4.49 -46.28
C ASN A 20 -5.39 -4.40 -44.75
N THR A 21 -6.43 -4.94 -44.10
CA THR A 21 -6.70 -4.64 -42.68
C THR A 21 -6.14 -5.66 -41.69
N GLU A 22 -6.28 -6.96 -41.97
CA GLU A 22 -5.71 -8.02 -41.11
C GLU A 22 -4.17 -8.04 -41.18
N VAL A 23 -3.62 -7.69 -42.34
CA VAL A 23 -2.18 -7.54 -42.54
C VAL A 23 -1.59 -6.42 -41.69
N PHE A 24 -2.33 -5.33 -41.46
CA PHE A 24 -1.81 -4.20 -40.69
C PHE A 24 -1.46 -4.59 -39.25
N LYS A 25 -2.40 -5.24 -38.55
CA LYS A 25 -2.18 -5.69 -37.17
C LYS A 25 -1.03 -6.69 -37.09
N ASN A 26 -1.06 -7.70 -37.95
CA ASN A 26 -0.01 -8.72 -38.00
C ASN A 26 1.37 -8.12 -38.29
N ILE A 27 1.47 -7.16 -39.22
CA ILE A 27 2.75 -6.50 -39.50
C ILE A 27 3.22 -5.67 -38.32
N ILE A 28 2.33 -4.90 -37.67
CA ILE A 28 2.70 -4.05 -36.54
C ILE A 28 3.20 -4.87 -35.36
N ASP A 29 2.53 -5.98 -35.06
CA ASP A 29 2.93 -6.88 -33.96
C ASP A 29 4.30 -7.53 -34.23
N ASN A 30 4.71 -7.63 -35.51
CA ASN A 30 6.01 -8.15 -35.93
C ASN A 30 7.12 -7.08 -36.07
N ILE A 31 6.84 -5.81 -35.81
CA ILE A 31 7.89 -4.78 -35.80
C ILE A 31 8.75 -4.98 -34.55
N ASP A 32 10.01 -5.35 -34.74
CA ASP A 32 11.02 -5.47 -33.69
C ASP A 32 12.37 -4.95 -34.19
N PHE A 33 12.83 -3.83 -33.62
CA PHE A 33 14.16 -3.29 -33.89
C PHE A 33 14.69 -2.46 -32.72
N ILE A 34 16.00 -2.21 -32.69
CA ILE A 34 16.64 -1.35 -31.70
C ILE A 34 16.68 0.08 -32.23
N GLY A 35 15.97 1.00 -31.57
CA GLY A 35 15.95 2.42 -31.87
C GLY A 35 16.76 3.25 -30.86
N ALA A 36 16.65 4.57 -30.96
CA ALA A 36 17.34 5.50 -30.06
C ALA A 36 16.81 5.44 -28.62
N THR A 37 15.54 5.06 -28.45
CA THR A 37 14.89 4.94 -27.13
C THR A 37 14.85 3.49 -26.62
N GLY A 38 15.69 2.60 -27.18
CA GLY A 38 15.72 1.18 -26.87
C GLY A 38 14.94 0.33 -27.88
N ARG A 39 14.61 -0.90 -27.49
CA ARG A 39 13.87 -1.83 -28.36
C ARG A 39 12.47 -1.28 -28.64
N VAL A 40 12.06 -1.31 -29.91
CA VAL A 40 10.75 -0.83 -30.38
C VAL A 40 9.94 -2.06 -30.76
N ARG A 41 8.85 -2.29 -30.03
CA ARG A 41 7.86 -3.34 -30.28
C ARG A 41 6.47 -2.80 -29.97
N TYR A 42 5.45 -3.34 -30.62
CA TYR A 42 4.06 -2.97 -30.40
C TYR A 42 3.24 -4.15 -29.88
N LEU A 43 2.23 -3.86 -29.06
CA LEU A 43 1.21 -4.79 -28.59
C LEU A 43 -0.10 -4.04 -28.48
N ASP A 44 -1.16 -4.55 -29.11
CA ASP A 44 -2.50 -3.96 -29.09
C ASP A 44 -2.53 -2.47 -29.51
N GLY A 45 -1.62 -2.09 -30.43
CA GLY A 45 -1.47 -0.71 -30.92
C GLY A 45 -0.68 0.23 -30.01
N GLY A 46 -0.30 -0.22 -28.81
CA GLY A 46 0.61 0.49 -27.92
C GLY A 46 2.06 0.09 -28.15
N ARG A 47 3.00 1.01 -27.95
CA ARG A 47 4.43 0.66 -27.93
C ARG A 47 4.79 0.10 -26.56
N ILE A 48 5.46 -1.04 -26.54
CA ILE A 48 6.06 -1.60 -25.34
C ILE A 48 7.32 -0.81 -24.97
N GLY A 49 7.39 -0.36 -23.72
CA GLY A 49 8.52 0.40 -23.18
C GLY A 49 8.93 -0.06 -21.78
N GLU A 50 9.93 0.61 -21.23
CA GLU A 50 10.36 0.44 -19.83
C GLU A 50 9.68 1.50 -18.96
N VAL A 51 9.28 1.10 -17.74
CA VAL A 51 8.70 2.02 -16.75
C VAL A 51 9.70 2.23 -15.62
N LEU A 52 9.95 3.49 -15.30
CA LEU A 52 10.77 3.89 -14.16
C LEU A 52 9.87 4.46 -13.07
N VAL A 53 10.00 3.96 -11.85
CA VAL A 53 9.31 4.48 -10.67
C VAL A 53 10.34 5.15 -9.77
N GLU A 54 10.07 6.40 -9.43
CA GLU A 54 10.90 7.25 -8.59
C GLU A 54 10.15 7.62 -7.32
N GLN A 55 10.88 7.82 -6.22
CA GLN A 55 10.35 8.29 -4.96
C GLN A 55 11.07 9.56 -4.53
N PHE A 56 10.29 10.51 -4.06
CA PHE A 56 10.79 11.70 -3.37
C PHE A 56 11.13 11.32 -1.93
N VAL A 57 12.38 11.57 -1.55
CA VAL A 57 12.91 11.24 -0.22
C VAL A 57 13.57 12.48 0.35
N ALA A 58 13.13 12.89 1.54
CA ALA A 58 13.81 13.92 2.32
C ALA A 58 14.95 13.28 3.10
N CYS A 59 16.16 13.82 2.97
CA CYS A 59 17.31 13.33 3.70
C CYS A 59 18.36 14.39 3.94
N ARG A 60 19.22 14.12 4.91
CA ARG A 60 20.39 14.94 5.19
C ARG A 60 21.55 14.50 4.30
N MET A 61 22.18 15.45 3.63
CA MET A 61 23.39 15.20 2.84
C MET A 61 24.57 14.98 3.80
N MET A 62 25.17 13.78 3.80
CA MET A 62 26.52 13.60 4.35
C MET A 62 27.51 13.67 3.19
N ASN A 63 28.39 14.67 3.22
CA ASN A 63 29.52 14.82 2.31
C ASN A 63 29.15 14.87 0.80
N ASN A 64 28.04 15.53 0.45
CA ASN A 64 27.61 15.81 -0.93
C ASN A 64 27.37 14.61 -1.87
N GLU A 65 27.49 13.37 -1.41
CA GLU A 65 27.46 12.21 -2.33
C GLU A 65 26.41 11.15 -1.96
N THR A 66 25.98 11.06 -0.70
CA THR A 66 24.98 10.04 -0.31
C THR A 66 23.96 10.53 0.73
N CYS A 67 22.70 10.31 0.37
CA CYS A 67 21.51 10.48 1.17
C CYS A 67 21.32 9.23 2.05
N THR A 68 21.82 9.26 3.29
CA THR A 68 21.86 8.05 4.16
C THR A 68 20.93 8.12 5.36
N ILE A 69 20.47 9.32 5.74
CA ILE A 69 19.66 9.52 6.94
C ILE A 69 18.30 10.09 6.52
N PRO A 70 17.19 9.36 6.74
CA PRO A 70 15.85 9.87 6.49
C PRO A 70 15.58 11.03 7.45
N CYS A 71 15.15 12.14 6.87
CA CYS A 71 14.80 13.36 7.58
C CYS A 71 13.31 13.40 7.88
N TYR A 72 12.93 13.92 9.05
CA TYR A 72 11.56 14.30 9.34
C TYR A 72 11.39 15.81 9.14
N GLU A 73 10.17 16.26 8.79
CA GLU A 73 9.85 17.64 8.38
C GLU A 73 10.22 18.74 9.39
N GLU A 74 10.60 18.39 10.62
CA GLU A 74 10.95 19.32 11.70
C GLU A 74 12.45 19.70 11.77
N GLU A 75 13.32 19.16 10.89
CA GLU A 75 14.75 19.48 10.87
C GLU A 75 15.11 20.54 9.78
N GLU A 76 15.81 21.61 10.18
CA GLU A 76 16.14 22.77 9.31
C GLU A 76 17.11 22.46 8.14
N ASP A 77 17.72 21.27 8.09
CA ASP A 77 18.81 20.91 7.15
C ASP A 77 18.47 19.71 6.23
N CYS A 78 17.19 19.57 5.88
CA CYS A 78 16.71 18.45 5.08
C CYS A 78 16.51 18.82 3.62
N HIS A 79 17.16 18.08 2.74
CA HIS A 79 17.08 18.26 1.29
C HIS A 79 16.18 17.20 0.65
N LEU A 80 15.32 17.63 -0.27
CA LEU A 80 14.50 16.73 -1.06
C LEU A 80 15.34 16.15 -2.20
N THR A 81 15.44 14.82 -2.25
CA THR A 81 16.13 14.09 -3.31
C THR A 81 15.19 13.12 -4.00
N VAL A 82 15.49 12.78 -5.25
CA VAL A 82 14.70 11.82 -6.03
C VAL A 82 15.51 10.52 -6.17
N VAL A 83 14.98 9.44 -5.60
CA VAL A 83 15.59 8.12 -5.64
C VAL A 83 14.85 7.23 -6.64
N LYS A 84 15.60 6.60 -7.55
CA LYS A 84 15.06 5.64 -8.52
C LYS A 84 14.90 4.29 -7.83
N ILE A 85 13.67 3.82 -7.68
CA ILE A 85 13.40 2.59 -6.92
C ILE A 85 13.25 1.40 -7.84
N PHE A 86 12.31 1.46 -8.78
CA PHE A 86 11.96 0.34 -9.63
C PHE A 86 12.17 0.67 -11.08
N ARG A 87 12.73 -0.29 -11.79
CA ARG A 87 12.66 -0.35 -13.24
C ARG A 87 11.87 -1.59 -13.61
N ALA A 88 10.70 -1.39 -14.19
CA ALA A 88 9.92 -2.48 -14.75
C ALA A 88 10.25 -2.61 -16.23
N LYS A 89 10.75 -3.77 -16.63
CA LYS A 89 10.93 -4.13 -18.04
C LYS A 89 9.83 -5.09 -18.44
N TYR A 90 9.17 -4.77 -19.54
CA TYR A 90 8.16 -5.66 -20.11
C TYR A 90 8.78 -7.02 -20.47
N SER A 91 8.14 -8.11 -20.06
CA SER A 91 8.56 -9.48 -20.40
C SER A 91 8.02 -9.87 -21.77
N GLU A 92 8.80 -10.60 -22.57
CA GLU A 92 8.42 -10.93 -23.96
C GLU A 92 7.26 -11.93 -24.04
N SER A 93 7.01 -12.71 -22.99
CA SER A 93 5.92 -13.67 -22.91
C SER A 93 4.67 -13.03 -22.32
N LYS A 94 3.52 -13.27 -22.96
CA LYS A 94 2.20 -12.83 -22.47
C LYS A 94 1.83 -13.48 -21.13
N ASP A 95 2.46 -14.61 -20.81
CA ASP A 95 2.24 -15.38 -19.59
C ASP A 95 3.26 -15.06 -18.48
N ASP A 96 4.32 -14.31 -18.80
CA ASP A 96 5.34 -13.93 -17.81
C ASP A 96 5.05 -12.51 -17.27
N PRO A 97 5.06 -12.33 -15.94
CA PRO A 97 4.91 -11.00 -15.37
C PRO A 97 6.08 -10.09 -15.81
N PRO A 98 5.87 -8.76 -15.87
CA PRO A 98 6.95 -7.83 -16.13
C PRO A 98 8.07 -8.02 -15.11
N ILE A 99 9.31 -8.04 -15.58
CA ILE A 99 10.47 -8.21 -14.70
C ILE A 99 10.68 -6.88 -13.95
N LEU A 100 10.47 -6.92 -12.64
CA LEU A 100 10.68 -5.78 -11.75
C LEU A 100 12.11 -5.83 -11.21
N TYR A 101 12.94 -4.87 -11.61
CA TYR A 101 14.27 -4.68 -11.06
C TYR A 101 14.21 -3.63 -9.95
N THR A 102 14.53 -4.04 -8.73
CA THR A 102 14.74 -3.12 -7.61
C THR A 102 16.14 -2.50 -7.77
N LEU A 103 16.19 -1.20 -8.05
CA LEU A 103 17.42 -0.42 -8.16
C LEU A 103 17.88 0.09 -6.78
N SER A 104 16.92 0.43 -5.93
CA SER A 104 17.17 0.94 -4.58
C SER A 104 16.02 0.53 -3.66
N PRO A 105 16.26 0.34 -2.35
CA PRO A 105 15.20 0.02 -1.41
C PRO A 105 14.18 1.16 -1.33
N ILE A 106 12.89 0.82 -1.25
CA ILE A 106 11.85 1.81 -0.94
C ILE A 106 12.02 2.25 0.50
N MET A 107 11.95 3.56 0.75
CA MET A 107 11.88 4.10 2.11
C MET A 107 10.43 4.38 2.49
N TRP A 108 9.98 3.75 3.56
CA TRP A 108 8.67 4.00 4.16
C TRP A 108 8.87 4.70 5.50
N HIS A 109 7.90 5.51 5.90
CA HIS A 109 7.84 5.99 7.28
C HIS A 109 7.45 4.81 8.20
N GLY A 110 8.33 4.46 9.13
CA GLY A 110 8.15 3.30 10.03
C GLY A 110 8.67 1.98 9.44
N ASN A 111 8.08 0.86 9.87
CA ASN A 111 8.59 -0.49 9.58
C ASN A 111 8.10 -1.11 8.25
N GLY A 112 7.40 -0.36 7.41
CA GLY A 112 6.89 -0.89 6.14
C GLY A 112 5.80 -0.05 5.50
N PRO A 113 5.24 -0.51 4.38
CA PRO A 113 4.16 0.19 3.69
C PRO A 113 2.93 0.34 4.61
N PRO A 114 2.24 1.49 4.56
CA PRO A 114 1.00 1.68 5.29
C PRO A 114 -0.07 0.70 4.77
N ARG A 115 -0.96 0.26 5.66
CA ARG A 115 -2.10 -0.58 5.28
C ARG A 115 -3.22 0.29 4.70
N ASP A 116 -3.87 -0.20 3.65
CA ASP A 116 -5.02 0.49 3.02
C ASP A 116 -6.22 0.63 3.96
N ARG A 117 -6.31 -0.20 5.00
CA ARG A 117 -7.44 -0.24 5.93
C ARG A 117 -6.99 -0.04 7.37
N THR A 118 -7.78 0.74 8.10
CA THR A 118 -7.67 0.88 9.55
C THR A 118 -8.02 -0.43 10.24
N ASN A 119 -7.22 -0.82 11.24
CA ASN A 119 -7.56 -1.97 12.08
C ASN A 119 -8.65 -1.58 13.08
N GLN A 120 -9.84 -2.17 12.95
CA GLN A 120 -10.92 -1.95 13.91
C GLN A 120 -10.82 -2.99 15.01
N THR A 121 -10.51 -2.55 16.23
CA THR A 121 -10.51 -3.41 17.41
C THR A 121 -11.76 -3.09 18.24
N VAL A 122 -12.69 -4.05 18.29
CA VAL A 122 -13.86 -3.94 19.17
C VAL A 122 -13.39 -4.20 20.59
N GLN A 123 -13.42 -3.15 21.42
CA GLN A 123 -13.13 -3.26 22.85
C GLN A 123 -14.45 -3.22 23.62
N PHE A 124 -14.69 -4.23 24.45
CA PHE A 124 -15.82 -4.22 25.36
C PHE A 124 -15.46 -3.39 26.59
N GLU A 125 -16.27 -2.39 26.92
CA GLU A 125 -16.13 -1.65 28.16
C GLU A 125 -16.67 -2.50 29.32
N HIS A 126 -15.81 -2.77 30.31
CA HIS A 126 -16.18 -3.51 31.52
C HIS A 126 -16.16 -2.59 32.73
N ILE A 127 -17.08 -2.84 33.67
CA ILE A 127 -17.09 -2.15 34.96
C ILE A 127 -15.90 -2.65 35.79
N TYR A 128 -15.20 -1.74 36.46
CA TYR A 128 -14.10 -2.11 37.35
C TYR A 128 -14.59 -3.02 38.47
N LEU A 129 -13.86 -4.13 38.66
CA LEU A 129 -14.16 -5.12 39.69
C LEU A 129 -14.25 -4.51 41.10
N SER A 130 -13.44 -3.48 41.39
CA SER A 130 -13.46 -2.75 42.66
C SER A 130 -14.81 -2.08 42.95
N VAL A 131 -15.44 -1.48 41.95
CA VAL A 131 -16.76 -0.84 42.05
C VAL A 131 -17.86 -1.89 42.24
N PHE A 132 -17.75 -3.01 41.54
CA PHE A 132 -18.71 -4.10 41.68
C PHE A 132 -18.71 -4.68 43.11
N ILE A 133 -17.51 -4.89 43.68
CA ILE A 133 -17.36 -5.41 45.04
C ILE A 133 -17.92 -4.43 46.07
N SER A 134 -17.63 -3.13 45.95
CA SER A 134 -18.08 -2.14 46.94
C SER A 134 -19.61 -2.03 46.99
N ILE A 135 -20.27 -2.00 45.83
CA ILE A 135 -21.74 -1.96 45.74
C ILE A 135 -22.36 -3.26 46.28
N SER A 136 -21.74 -4.41 46.00
CA SER A 136 -22.22 -5.71 46.48
C SER A 136 -22.16 -5.83 48.00
N VAL A 137 -21.05 -5.40 48.62
CA VAL A 137 -20.89 -5.39 50.08
C VAL A 137 -21.88 -4.43 50.73
N CYS A 138 -22.02 -3.21 50.20
CA CYS A 138 -22.97 -2.22 50.71
C CYS A 138 -24.41 -2.76 50.68
N SER A 139 -24.79 -3.40 49.57
CA SER A 139 -26.10 -4.03 49.40
C SER A 139 -26.33 -5.18 50.41
N GLY A 140 -25.30 -6.00 50.66
CA GLY A 140 -25.35 -7.08 51.65
C GLY A 140 -25.58 -6.58 53.07
N ILE A 141 -24.94 -5.47 53.45
CA ILE A 141 -25.15 -4.83 54.76
C ILE A 141 -26.58 -4.30 54.88
N GLY A 142 -27.09 -3.64 53.84
CA GLY A 142 -28.46 -3.12 53.82
C GLY A 142 -29.53 -4.22 53.95
N LEU A 143 -29.31 -5.36 53.29
CA LEU A 143 -30.20 -6.52 53.40
C LEU A 143 -30.21 -7.08 54.83
N PHE A 144 -29.02 -7.25 55.44
CA PHE A 144 -28.90 -7.74 56.81
C PHE A 144 -29.61 -6.81 57.82
N MET A 145 -29.39 -5.50 57.70
CA MET A 145 -30.05 -4.50 58.54
C MET A 145 -31.58 -4.54 58.38
N SER A 146 -32.07 -4.69 57.14
CA SER A 146 -33.50 -4.80 56.86
C SER A 146 -34.12 -6.03 57.53
N CYS A 147 -33.45 -7.18 57.46
CA CYS A 147 -33.88 -8.40 58.15
C CYS A 147 -33.89 -8.22 59.68
N ALA A 148 -32.89 -7.56 60.25
CA ALA A 148 -32.82 -7.30 61.70
C ALA A 148 -33.98 -6.41 62.18
N PHE A 149 -34.26 -5.32 61.45
CA PHE A 149 -35.41 -4.47 61.77
C PHE A 149 -36.74 -5.19 61.62
N LEU A 150 -36.89 -6.03 60.59
CA LEU A 150 -38.08 -6.87 60.44
C LEU A 150 -38.26 -7.84 61.61
N ALA A 151 -37.18 -8.51 62.04
CA ALA A 151 -37.21 -9.42 63.18
C ALA A 151 -37.55 -8.70 64.49
N PHE A 152 -36.94 -7.55 64.74
CA PHE A 152 -37.24 -6.70 65.89
C PHE A 152 -38.71 -6.25 65.90
N ASN A 153 -39.21 -5.81 64.74
CA ASN A 153 -40.60 -5.37 64.58
C ASN A 153 -41.59 -6.51 64.92
N ILE A 154 -41.30 -7.73 64.49
CA ILE A 154 -42.12 -8.91 64.82
C ILE A 154 -42.05 -9.24 66.32
N HIS A 155 -40.85 -9.24 66.92
CA HIS A 155 -40.68 -9.61 68.33
C HIS A 155 -41.41 -8.67 69.29
N PHE A 156 -41.30 -7.35 69.08
CA PHE A 156 -41.96 -6.35 69.93
C PHE A 156 -43.43 -6.10 69.57
N ARG A 157 -43.98 -6.80 68.57
CA ARG A 157 -45.39 -6.66 68.18
C ARG A 157 -46.36 -7.09 69.27
N SER A 158 -45.99 -8.04 70.15
CA SER A 158 -46.88 -8.49 71.23
C SER A 158 -46.86 -7.61 72.47
N HIS A 159 -45.99 -6.60 72.52
CA HIS A 159 -45.88 -5.65 73.64
C HIS A 159 -46.71 -4.36 73.43
N ARG A 160 -47.46 -4.27 72.33
CA ARG A 160 -48.40 -3.19 72.05
C ARG A 160 -49.83 -3.68 72.23
#